data_AF-A0A816BAK6-F1
#
_entry.id   AF-A0A816BAK6-F1
#
_cell.length_a   1.000
_cell.length_b   1.000
_cell.length_c   1.000
_cell.angle_alpha   90.00
_cell.angle_beta   90.00
_cell.angle_gamma   90.00
#
_symmetry.space_group_name_H-M   'P 1'
#
loop_
_entity.id
_entity.type
_entity.pdbx_description
1 polymer ?
#
loop_
_entity_poly.entity_id
_entity_poly.type
_entity_poly.pdbx_seq_one_letter_code
_entity_poly.pdbx_strand_id
1 'polypeptide(L)'
;MNSLLLVLVLVTFAVICNAKWPSETQSASSVFPSSGHSCGGISPLTRWARTSRTDTIRMNIDTSSCQFENTPMYFTSISGTAGHYLLVGVNAIYEPSKNGFIINVHSTRNESADTLMAWSAQYKWNVNWFGFSP
;
A
#
# COMPACT_ATOMS: atom_id res chain seq x y z
N MET A 1 -38.02 8.02 31.86
CA MET A 1 -37.22 7.65 30.66
C MET A 1 -35.86 7.19 31.14
N ASN A 2 -35.60 5.88 31.04
CA ASN A 2 -34.56 5.17 31.78
C ASN A 2 -33.14 5.57 31.38
N SER A 3 -32.45 6.25 32.29
CA SER A 3 -31.02 6.56 32.23
C SER A 3 -30.13 5.30 32.09
N LEU A 4 -30.66 4.12 32.43
CA LEU A 4 -29.99 2.83 32.23
C LEU A 4 -29.94 2.35 30.77
N LEU A 5 -30.86 2.78 29.89
CA LEU A 5 -30.84 2.40 28.47
C LEU A 5 -29.78 3.20 27.68
N LEU A 6 -29.49 4.44 28.10
CA LEU A 6 -28.54 5.32 27.42
C LEU A 6 -27.08 4.93 27.71
N VAL A 7 -26.80 4.41 28.92
CA VAL A 7 -25.45 3.96 29.32
C VAL A 7 -25.06 2.67 28.61
N LEU A 8 -26.01 1.76 28.33
CA LEU A 8 -25.73 0.50 27.63
C LEU A 8 -25.38 0.69 26.14
N VAL A 9 -25.93 1.72 25.48
CA VAL A 9 -25.69 2.00 24.05
C VAL A 9 -24.33 2.68 23.82
N LEU A 10 -23.79 3.41 24.81
CA LEU A 10 -22.48 4.06 24.69
C LEU A 10 -21.31 3.10 24.94
N VAL A 11 -21.50 2.03 25.73
CA VAL A 11 -20.42 1.06 26.03
C VAL A 11 -20.18 0.08 24.88
N THR A 12 -21.17 -0.20 24.02
CA THR A 12 -20.98 -1.09 22.85
C THR A 12 -20.27 -0.42 21.67
N PHE A 13 -20.32 0.90 21.54
CA PHE A 13 -19.54 1.63 20.50
C PHE A 13 -18.06 1.78 20.83
N ALA A 14 -17.67 1.73 22.11
CA ALA A 14 -16.28 1.90 22.54
C ALA A 14 -15.42 0.62 22.41
N VAL A 15 -16.04 -0.55 22.21
CA VAL A 15 -15.31 -1.84 22.18
C VAL A 15 -14.86 -2.24 20.77
N ILE A 16 -15.37 -1.61 19.69
CA ILE A 16 -14.99 -1.96 18.31
C ILE A 16 -13.92 -1.01 17.72
N CYS A 17 -13.69 0.18 18.30
CA CYS A 17 -12.70 1.15 17.78
C CYS A 17 -11.33 1.14 18.49
N ASN A 18 -11.08 0.19 19.39
CA ASN A 18 -9.74 0.01 20.00
C ASN A 18 -8.79 -0.84 19.15
N ALA A 19 -9.08 -1.01 17.85
CA ALA A 19 -8.00 -1.24 16.90
C ALA A 19 -7.14 0.02 16.91
N LYS A 20 -6.14 0.06 17.80
CA LYS A 20 -4.98 0.94 17.63
C LYS A 20 -4.49 0.64 16.22
N TRP A 21 -4.76 1.54 15.29
CA TRP A 21 -4.04 1.58 14.03
C TRP A 21 -2.58 1.53 14.43
N PRO A 22 -1.85 0.45 14.12
CA PRO A 22 -0.47 0.39 14.52
C PRO A 22 0.18 1.56 13.80
N SER A 23 0.74 2.50 14.56
CA SER A 23 1.75 3.42 14.08
C SER A 23 3.01 2.57 13.82
N GLU A 24 2.87 1.66 12.86
CA GLU A 24 3.89 0.72 12.50
C GLU A 24 4.93 1.52 11.72
N THR A 25 6.12 1.55 12.29
CA THR A 25 7.32 1.95 11.58
C THR A 25 7.61 0.86 10.56
N GLN A 26 6.84 0.86 9.46
CA GLN A 26 6.82 -0.20 8.45
C GLN A 26 8.12 -0.19 7.62
N SER A 27 9.11 -0.89 8.16
CA SER A 27 10.29 -1.36 7.45
C SER A 27 10.11 -2.76 6.88
N ALA A 28 9.04 -3.47 7.27
CA ALA A 28 8.69 -4.82 6.82
C ALA A 28 7.42 -4.82 5.98
N SER A 29 7.32 -5.79 5.06
CA SER A 29 6.10 -6.01 4.27
C SER A 29 5.02 -6.55 5.19
N SER A 30 3.87 -5.89 5.27
CA SER A 30 2.69 -6.45 5.94
C SER A 30 1.76 -7.07 4.89
N VAL A 31 1.30 -8.30 5.13
CA VAL A 31 0.32 -8.98 4.27
C VAL A 31 -0.88 -9.34 5.14
N PHE A 32 -2.07 -8.95 4.69
CA PHE A 32 -3.35 -9.17 5.35
C PHE A 32 -4.16 -10.15 4.50
N PRO A 33 -4.10 -11.46 4.78
CA PRO A 33 -4.86 -12.45 4.03
C PRO A 33 -6.35 -12.38 4.40
N SER A 34 -7.24 -12.40 3.40
CA SER A 34 -8.68 -12.42 3.60
C SER A 34 -9.35 -13.38 2.62
N SER A 35 -9.36 -14.68 2.94
CA SER A 35 -9.75 -15.79 2.05
C SER A 35 -8.97 -15.80 0.71
N GLY A 36 -8.86 -16.94 0.01
CA GLY A 36 -8.09 -17.04 -1.25
C GLY A 36 -8.55 -16.08 -2.38
N HIS A 37 -9.65 -15.37 -2.17
CA HIS A 37 -10.24 -14.40 -3.09
C HIS A 37 -9.77 -12.97 -2.83
N SER A 38 -9.24 -12.64 -1.66
CA SER A 38 -8.73 -11.29 -1.40
C SER A 38 -7.53 -11.26 -0.48
N CYS A 39 -6.64 -10.31 -0.74
CA CYS A 39 -5.43 -10.15 0.05
C CYS A 39 -4.94 -8.72 -0.12
N GLY A 40 -4.40 -8.13 0.95
CA GLY A 40 -3.81 -6.81 0.87
C GLY A 40 -2.45 -6.76 1.54
N GLY A 41 -1.76 -5.64 1.38
CA GLY A 41 -0.51 -5.44 2.07
C GLY A 41 0.09 -4.07 1.85
N ILE A 42 1.20 -3.85 2.55
CA ILE A 42 2.00 -2.64 2.44
C ILE A 42 3.42 -3.08 2.12
N SER A 43 4.01 -2.50 1.09
CA SER A 43 5.37 -2.84 0.67
C SER A 43 6.43 -2.22 1.59
N PRO A 44 7.61 -2.84 1.71
CA PRO A 44 8.76 -2.18 2.32
C PRO A 44 9.21 -0.99 1.47
N LEU A 45 9.48 0.15 2.10
CA LEU A 45 10.03 1.34 1.43
C LEU A 45 11.39 1.09 0.74
N THR A 46 12.11 0.04 1.15
CA THR A 46 13.43 -0.32 0.60
C THR A 46 13.36 -0.98 -0.78
N ARG A 47 12.16 -1.33 -1.27
CA ARG A 47 11.98 -2.00 -2.57
C ARG A 47 11.90 -1.06 -3.78
N TRP A 48 11.98 0.25 -3.58
CA TRP A 48 12.10 1.18 -4.71
C TRP A 48 13.43 0.94 -5.42
N ALA A 49 13.39 0.95 -6.76
CA ALA A 49 14.56 0.75 -7.61
C ALA A 49 14.53 1.69 -8.81
N ARG A 50 15.70 2.00 -9.35
CA ARG A 50 15.82 2.76 -10.59
C ARG A 50 15.35 1.93 -11.78
N THR A 51 14.88 2.62 -12.81
CA THR A 51 14.64 2.03 -14.13
C THR A 51 15.74 2.45 -15.11
N SER A 52 15.67 2.00 -16.36
CA SER A 52 16.52 2.52 -17.44
C SER A 52 16.17 3.96 -17.83
N ARG A 53 15.01 4.49 -17.41
CA ARG A 53 14.62 5.89 -17.62
C ARG A 53 15.19 6.76 -16.50
N THR A 54 15.59 7.97 -16.85
CA THR A 54 16.26 8.91 -15.93
C THR A 54 15.31 9.64 -14.97
N ASP A 55 14.01 9.49 -15.14
CA ASP A 55 12.93 10.22 -14.44
C ASP A 55 11.94 9.29 -13.71
N THR A 56 12.19 7.97 -13.75
CA THR A 56 11.23 6.95 -13.32
C THR A 56 11.86 5.97 -12.35
N ILE A 57 11.19 5.74 -11.22
CA ILE A 57 11.50 4.66 -10.29
C ILE A 57 10.40 3.60 -10.33
N ARG A 58 10.76 2.37 -9.97
CA ARG A 58 9.90 1.19 -10.03
C ARG A 58 9.85 0.51 -8.67
N MET A 59 8.74 -0.18 -8.40
CA MET A 59 8.67 -1.19 -7.35
C MET A 59 7.98 -2.44 -7.89
N ASN A 60 8.59 -3.59 -7.59
CA ASN A 60 7.98 -4.89 -7.80
C ASN A 60 7.26 -5.30 -6.51
N ILE A 61 5.96 -5.58 -6.60
CA ILE A 61 5.13 -6.02 -5.48
C ILE A 61 4.97 -7.53 -5.58
N ASP A 62 5.48 -8.23 -4.57
CA ASP A 62 5.34 -9.67 -4.41
C ASP A 62 4.07 -9.97 -3.61
N THR A 63 3.17 -10.76 -4.20
CA THR A 63 1.90 -11.19 -3.61
C THR A 63 1.82 -12.72 -3.49
N SER A 64 2.93 -13.44 -3.67
CA SER A 64 2.97 -14.91 -3.65
C SER A 64 2.41 -15.51 -2.35
N SER A 65 2.57 -14.83 -1.22
CA SER A 65 2.02 -15.24 0.08
C SER A 65 0.49 -15.26 0.14
N CYS A 66 -0.20 -14.59 -0.79
CA CYS A 66 -1.65 -14.57 -0.89
C CYS A 66 -2.23 -15.81 -1.59
N GLN A 67 -1.39 -16.58 -2.28
CA GLN A 67 -1.77 -17.84 -2.92
C GLN A 67 -2.97 -17.71 -3.87
N PHE A 68 -3.06 -16.61 -4.63
CA PHE A 68 -4.13 -16.43 -5.61
C PHE A 68 -4.11 -17.54 -6.67
N GLU A 69 -5.27 -18.05 -7.04
CA GLU A 69 -5.39 -19.07 -8.08
C GLU A 69 -5.22 -18.46 -9.48
N ASN A 70 -5.83 -17.29 -9.71
CA ASN A 70 -5.79 -16.52 -10.94
C ASN A 70 -5.09 -15.16 -10.73
N THR A 71 -4.83 -14.44 -11.82
CA THR A 71 -4.34 -13.05 -11.74
C THR A 71 -5.43 -12.16 -11.12
N PRO A 72 -5.19 -11.56 -9.93
CA PRO A 72 -6.17 -10.69 -9.28
C PRO A 72 -6.30 -9.35 -9.99
N MET A 73 -7.42 -8.67 -9.74
CA MET A 73 -7.51 -7.23 -9.91
C MET A 73 -6.77 -6.56 -8.75
N TYR A 74 -5.70 -5.84 -9.06
CA TYR A 74 -4.93 -5.09 -8.07
C TYR A 74 -5.37 -3.62 -8.01
N PHE A 75 -5.32 -3.07 -6.80
CA PHE A 75 -5.57 -1.67 -6.49
C PHE A 75 -4.41 -1.17 -5.66
N THR A 76 -3.92 0.04 -5.94
CA THR A 76 -2.73 0.58 -5.30
C THR A 76 -2.92 2.01 -4.83
N SER A 77 -2.22 2.35 -3.76
CA SER A 77 -1.97 3.72 -3.33
C SER A 77 -0.54 3.84 -2.80
N ILE A 78 -0.04 5.05 -2.65
CA ILE A 78 1.25 5.30 -1.98
C ILE A 78 0.96 6.04 -0.69
N SER A 79 1.64 5.63 0.38
CA SER A 79 1.70 6.39 1.63
C SER A 79 3.13 6.79 1.94
N GLY A 80 3.26 7.84 2.76
CA GLY A 80 4.52 8.41 3.17
C GLY A 80 4.29 9.70 3.95
N THR A 81 5.35 10.30 4.47
CA THR A 81 5.24 11.50 5.31
C THR A 81 5.09 12.79 4.50
N ALA A 82 5.53 12.81 3.23
CA ALA A 82 5.43 13.96 2.33
C ALA A 82 5.69 13.55 0.86
N GLY A 83 5.53 14.48 -0.09
CA GLY A 83 6.01 14.39 -1.48
C GLY A 83 5.29 13.41 -2.43
N HIS A 84 4.63 12.36 -1.91
CA HIS A 84 4.00 11.33 -2.72
C HIS A 84 2.83 11.83 -3.58
N TYR A 85 2.20 12.95 -3.22
CA TYR A 85 1.17 13.62 -4.02
C TYR A 85 1.67 14.13 -5.39
N LEU A 86 2.99 14.21 -5.59
CA LEU A 86 3.59 14.59 -6.86
C LEU A 86 3.75 13.42 -7.84
N LEU A 87 3.50 12.18 -7.39
CA LEU A 87 3.74 10.99 -8.20
C LEU A 87 2.60 10.72 -9.17
N VAL A 88 2.96 10.37 -10.40
CA VAL A 88 2.07 9.86 -11.44
C VAL A 88 2.40 8.39 -11.70
N GLY A 89 1.42 7.59 -12.10
CA GLY A 89 1.59 6.16 -12.40
C GLY A 89 1.40 5.24 -11.20
N VAL A 90 0.97 5.77 -10.04
CA VAL A 90 0.73 4.99 -8.82
C VAL A 90 -0.25 3.84 -9.04
N ASN A 91 -1.28 4.06 -9.87
CA ASN A 91 -2.31 3.09 -10.26
C ASN A 91 -2.06 2.44 -11.64
N ALA A 92 -0.90 2.70 -12.26
CA ALA A 92 -0.51 2.03 -13.50
C ALA A 92 0.16 0.69 -13.16
N ILE A 93 -0.65 -0.37 -13.15
CA ILE A 93 -0.23 -1.73 -12.83
C ILE A 93 0.30 -2.41 -14.10
N TYR A 94 1.56 -2.84 -14.07
CA TYR A 94 2.24 -3.53 -15.15
C TYR A 94 2.45 -5.00 -14.79
N GLU A 95 2.40 -5.87 -15.80
CA GLU A 95 2.69 -7.31 -15.70
C GLU A 95 1.97 -8.00 -14.51
N PRO A 96 0.65 -7.82 -14.32
CA PRO A 96 -0.04 -8.43 -13.21
C PRO A 96 -0.07 -9.96 -13.36
N SER A 97 0.21 -10.64 -12.26
CA SER A 97 0.15 -12.09 -12.13
C SER A 97 -0.42 -12.48 -10.77
N LYS A 98 -0.69 -13.77 -10.58
CA LYS A 98 -1.04 -14.32 -9.25
C LYS A 98 0.03 -14.16 -8.17
N ASN A 99 1.27 -13.89 -8.56
CA ASN A 99 2.42 -13.78 -7.65
C ASN A 99 2.90 -12.35 -7.46
N GLY A 100 2.35 -11.38 -8.21
CA GLY A 100 2.78 -10.00 -8.07
C GLY A 100 2.51 -9.16 -9.30
N PHE A 101 2.97 -7.92 -9.23
CA PHE A 101 2.86 -6.92 -10.27
C PHE A 101 3.94 -5.85 -10.11
N ILE A 102 4.03 -4.95 -11.08
CA ILE A 102 5.01 -3.86 -11.10
C ILE A 102 4.28 -2.52 -11.15
N ILE A 103 4.80 -1.53 -10.41
CA ILE A 103 4.42 -0.12 -10.59
C ILE A 103 5.63 0.70 -11.02
N ASN A 104 5.38 1.70 -11.87
CA ASN A 104 6.38 2.69 -12.28
C ASN A 104 5.84 4.08 -11.95
N VAL A 105 6.64 4.90 -11.28
CA VAL A 105 6.25 6.26 -10.91
C VAL A 105 7.29 7.27 -11.34
N HIS A 106 6.80 8.44 -11.74
CA HIS A 106 7.60 9.63 -12.02
C HIS A 106 6.94 10.85 -11.38
N SER A 107 7.67 11.97 -11.27
CA SER A 107 7.12 13.21 -10.71
C SER A 107 6.45 14.09 -11.77
N THR A 108 5.36 14.75 -11.41
CA THR A 108 4.80 15.89 -12.18
C THR A 108 5.77 17.07 -12.32
N ARG A 109 6.85 17.12 -11.54
CA ARG A 109 7.90 18.15 -11.62
C ARG A 109 9.08 17.77 -12.51
N ASN A 110 9.03 16.65 -13.23
CA ASN A 110 10.13 16.14 -14.05
C ASN A 110 11.43 15.91 -13.26
N GLU A 111 11.31 15.46 -12.01
CA GLU A 111 12.44 15.12 -11.16
C GLU A 111 13.19 13.89 -11.67
N SER A 112 14.49 13.85 -11.41
CA SER A 112 15.31 12.68 -11.73
C SER A 112 14.95 11.46 -10.88
N ALA A 113 15.23 10.27 -11.39
CA ALA A 113 15.10 9.02 -10.65
C ALA A 113 15.96 9.03 -9.38
N ASP A 114 17.11 9.70 -9.36
CA ASP A 114 17.94 9.85 -8.16
C ASP A 114 17.27 10.70 -7.09
N THR A 115 16.66 11.82 -7.49
CA THR A 115 15.85 12.65 -6.59
C THR A 115 14.69 11.84 -6.02
N LEU A 116 13.99 11.08 -6.87
CA LEU A 116 12.87 10.24 -6.45
C LEU A 116 13.29 9.13 -5.48
N MET A 117 14.44 8.48 -5.70
CA MET A 117 15.01 7.50 -4.78
C MET A 117 15.38 8.12 -3.43
N ALA A 118 15.93 9.35 -3.42
CA ALA A 118 16.24 10.06 -2.19
C ALA A 118 14.96 10.42 -1.41
N TRP A 119 13.95 10.94 -2.11
CA TRP A 119 12.65 11.28 -1.53
C TRP A 119 11.88 10.07 -1.03
N SER A 120 11.93 8.94 -1.74
CA SER A 120 11.25 7.72 -1.31
C SER A 120 11.80 7.21 0.03
N ALA A 121 13.11 7.31 0.24
CA ALA A 121 13.75 6.99 1.51
C ALA A 121 13.44 8.04 2.60
N GLN A 122 13.63 9.33 2.30
CA GLN A 122 13.43 10.44 3.24
C GLN A 122 11.98 10.52 3.73
N TYR A 123 11.02 10.42 2.81
CA TYR A 123 9.60 10.54 3.09
C TYR A 123 8.90 9.20 3.30
N LYS A 124 9.69 8.11 3.40
CA LYS A 124 9.21 6.77 3.74
C LYS A 124 8.08 6.28 2.83
N TRP A 125 8.26 6.41 1.52
CA TRP A 125 7.25 6.00 0.54
C TRP A 125 7.11 4.49 0.52
N ASN A 126 5.90 4.01 0.80
CA ASN A 126 5.50 2.62 0.63
C ASN A 126 4.30 2.54 -0.33
N VAL A 127 4.05 1.34 -0.85
CA VAL A 127 2.92 1.04 -1.71
C VAL A 127 1.94 0.23 -0.89
N ASN A 128 0.75 0.78 -0.64
CA ASN A 128 -0.37 -0.02 -0.16
C ASN A 128 -1.03 -0.66 -1.36
N TRP A 129 -1.40 -1.93 -1.23
CA TRP A 129 -2.03 -2.66 -2.30
C TRP A 129 -3.12 -3.58 -1.77
N PHE A 130 -4.09 -3.87 -2.65
CA PHE A 130 -5.15 -4.83 -2.43
C PHE A 130 -5.37 -5.60 -3.72
N GLY A 131 -5.42 -6.93 -3.63
CA GLY A 131 -5.74 -7.84 -4.72
C GLY A 131 -7.07 -8.53 -4.46
N PHE A 132 -7.91 -8.59 -5.49
CA PHE A 132 -9.17 -9.31 -5.48
C PHE A 132 -9.24 -10.27 -6.69
N SER A 133 -9.35 -11.57 -6.41
CA SER A 133 -9.56 -12.62 -7.40
C SER A 133 -11.00 -13.12 -7.29
N PRO A 134 -11.85 -12.90 -8.31
CA PRO A 134 -13.18 -13.50 -8.39
C PRO A 134 -13.13 -15.03 -8.32
#